data_AF-A0A3B8XBL5-F1
#
_entry.id   AF-A0A3B8XBL5-F1
#
_cell.length_a   1.000
_cell.length_b   1.000
_cell.length_c   1.000
_cell.angle_alpha   90.00
_cell.angle_beta   90.00
_cell.angle_gamma   90.00
#
_symmetry.space_group_name_H-M   'P 1'
#
loop_
_entity.id
_entity.type
_entity.pdbx_description
1 polymer ?
#
loop_
_entity_poly.entity_id
_entity_poly.type
_entity_poly.pdbx_seq_one_letter_code
_entity_poly.pdbx_strand_id
1 'polypeptide(L)'
;VMATALEVNHAYVTLFHAVYDSQTGDLRYIDAGHGYTRLLRGATAQEMLSERSAPIGMFPDSKFAVGSAHLDRGDTLVVFSDGLIDLRPDLATKDVPLPYDARHAADIQDLVDILAQGAKSRELMDDVTV
;
A
#
# COMPACT_ATOMS: atom_id res chain seq x y z
N VAL A 1 14.98 -18.87 0.24
CA VAL A 1 14.79 -19.42 1.60
C VAL A 1 13.35 -19.23 2.08
N MET A 2 12.77 -18.02 2.04
CA MET A 2 11.36 -17.81 2.45
C MET A 2 10.33 -18.46 1.51
N ALA A 3 10.47 -18.31 0.18
CA ALA A 3 9.49 -18.85 -0.78
C ALA A 3 9.27 -20.38 -0.62
N THR A 4 10.36 -21.13 -0.51
CA THR A 4 10.31 -22.59 -0.30
C THR A 4 9.62 -22.98 1.01
N ALA A 5 9.80 -22.20 2.08
CA ALA A 5 9.12 -22.47 3.35
C ALA A 5 7.61 -22.20 3.26
N LEU A 6 7.19 -21.18 2.51
CA LEU A 6 5.77 -20.86 2.29
C LEU A 6 5.08 -21.93 1.44
N GLU A 7 5.73 -22.37 0.35
CA GLU A 7 5.23 -23.43 -0.53
C GLU A 7 4.98 -24.74 0.23
N VAL A 8 5.93 -25.17 1.08
CA VAL A 8 5.79 -26.40 1.89
C VAL A 8 4.64 -26.30 2.89
N ASN A 9 4.34 -25.10 3.39
CA ASN A 9 3.27 -24.87 4.36
C ASN A 9 1.92 -24.50 3.72
N HIS A 10 1.81 -24.53 2.39
CA HIS A 10 0.63 -24.03 1.66
C HIS A 10 0.22 -22.61 2.11
N ALA A 11 1.21 -21.80 2.46
CA ALA A 11 1.04 -20.43 2.92
C ALA A 11 1.52 -19.46 1.85
N TYR A 12 1.06 -18.21 1.93
CA TYR A 12 1.57 -17.12 1.13
C TYR A 12 1.65 -15.86 1.97
N VAL A 13 2.41 -14.88 1.48
CA VAL A 13 2.48 -13.55 2.07
C VAL A 13 2.41 -12.50 0.96
N THR A 14 1.69 -11.41 1.23
CA THR A 14 1.71 -10.24 0.35
C THR A 14 2.87 -9.34 0.72
N LEU A 15 3.44 -8.63 -0.25
CA LEU A 15 4.54 -7.71 0.01
C LEU A 15 4.47 -6.51 -0.92
N PHE A 16 4.70 -5.33 -0.36
CA PHE A 16 5.07 -4.15 -1.12
C PHE A 16 6.46 -3.71 -0.69
N HIS A 17 7.36 -3.52 -1.66
CA HIS A 17 8.71 -3.03 -1.40
C HIS A 17 9.05 -1.95 -2.42
N ALA A 18 9.58 -0.83 -1.94
CA ALA A 18 9.90 0.31 -2.77
C ALA A 18 11.27 0.90 -2.42
N VAL A 19 11.97 1.39 -3.43
CA VAL A 19 13.17 2.20 -3.31
C VAL A 19 12.88 3.54 -3.94
N TYR A 20 12.97 4.59 -3.13
CA TYR A 20 12.70 5.96 -3.54
C TYR A 20 13.99 6.78 -3.54
N ASP A 21 14.27 7.46 -4.65
CA ASP A 21 15.35 8.43 -4.75
C ASP A 21 14.80 9.83 -4.46
N SER A 22 15.13 10.38 -3.30
CA SER A 22 14.68 11.71 -2.89
C SER A 22 15.28 12.87 -3.69
N GLN A 23 16.39 12.64 -4.42
CA GLN A 23 17.01 13.68 -5.25
C GLN A 23 16.31 13.80 -6.60
N THR A 24 15.92 12.67 -7.20
CA THR A 24 15.27 12.66 -8.52
C THR A 24 13.76 12.60 -8.45
N GLY A 25 13.18 12.04 -7.38
CA GLY A 25 11.75 11.73 -7.29
C GLY A 25 11.40 10.33 -7.83
N ASP A 26 12.38 9.56 -8.28
CA ASP A 26 12.12 8.25 -8.90
C ASP A 26 11.82 7.18 -7.86
N LEU A 27 10.79 6.39 -8.14
CA LEU A 27 10.37 5.25 -7.34
C LEU A 27 10.50 3.97 -8.18
N ARG A 28 11.19 2.97 -7.67
CA ARG A 28 11.10 1.59 -8.17
C ARG A 28 10.47 0.71 -7.11
N TYR A 29 9.51 -0.12 -7.50
CA TYR A 29 8.75 -0.90 -6.55
C TYR A 29 8.43 -2.31 -7.05
N ILE A 30 8.10 -3.18 -6.10
CA ILE A 30 7.54 -4.51 -6.33
C ILE A 30 6.27 -4.60 -5.48
N ASP A 31 5.14 -4.89 -6.13
CA ASP A 31 3.89 -5.29 -5.48
C ASP A 31 3.67 -6.80 -5.71
N ALA A 32 4.01 -7.61 -4.71
CA ALA A 32 3.77 -9.04 -4.67
C ALA A 32 2.42 -9.31 -4.00
N GLY A 33 1.34 -8.97 -4.70
CA GLY A 33 -0.04 -9.27 -4.30
C GLY A 33 -0.61 -8.38 -3.19
N HIS A 34 0.11 -7.36 -2.74
CA HIS A 34 -0.32 -6.44 -1.68
C HIS A 34 -1.47 -5.55 -2.13
N GLY A 35 -1.30 -4.77 -3.21
CA GLY A 35 -2.41 -4.07 -3.86
C GLY A 35 -3.08 -2.92 -3.13
N TYR A 36 -2.61 -2.58 -1.93
CA TYR A 36 -3.15 -1.52 -1.08
C TYR A 36 -2.21 -0.31 -1.08
N THR A 37 -2.03 0.27 -2.27
CA THR A 37 -1.23 1.47 -2.49
C THR A 37 -2.05 2.57 -3.15
N ARG A 38 -1.78 3.82 -2.81
CA ARG A 38 -2.34 5.02 -3.44
C ARG A 38 -1.25 6.03 -3.67
N LEU A 39 -1.15 6.54 -4.90
CA LEU A 39 -0.26 7.65 -5.22
C LEU A 39 -1.10 8.92 -5.34
N LEU A 40 -0.98 9.80 -4.35
CA LEU A 40 -1.65 11.09 -4.34
C LEU A 40 -0.84 12.09 -5.18
N ARG A 41 -1.49 12.72 -6.14
CA ARG A 41 -0.96 13.83 -6.95
C ARG A 41 -1.39 15.15 -6.31
N GLY A 42 -0.59 15.57 -5.32
CA GLY A 42 -1.03 16.55 -4.33
C GLY A 42 -2.37 16.16 -3.68
N ALA A 43 -3.21 17.16 -3.39
CA ALA A 43 -4.52 16.93 -2.76
C ALA A 43 -5.65 16.60 -3.77
N THR A 44 -5.39 16.68 -5.08
CA THR A 44 -6.46 16.76 -6.10
C THR A 44 -6.72 15.48 -6.86
N ALA A 45 -5.69 14.66 -7.08
CA ALA A 45 -5.80 13.44 -7.85
C ALA A 45 -5.15 12.27 -7.11
N GLN A 46 -5.60 11.06 -7.48
CA GLN A 46 -5.13 9.81 -6.93
C GLN A 46 -4.92 8.84 -8.09
N GLU A 47 -3.81 8.12 -8.04
CA GLU A 47 -3.44 7.09 -9.00
C GLU A 47 -3.15 5.78 -8.28
N MET A 48 -3.22 4.71 -9.07
CA MET A 48 -2.77 3.39 -8.67
C MET A 48 -1.45 3.06 -9.34
N LEU A 49 -0.60 2.35 -8.61
CA LEU A 49 0.55 1.67 -9.18
C LEU A 49 0.07 0.45 -10.00
N SER A 50 0.46 0.39 -11.28
CA SER A 50 -0.09 -0.55 -12.25
C SER A 50 0.58 -1.92 -12.22
N GLU A 51 1.91 -1.97 -12.08
CA GLU A 51 2.66 -3.22 -12.05
C GLU A 51 2.38 -3.99 -10.77
N ARG A 52 1.94 -5.25 -10.91
CA ARG A 52 1.59 -6.15 -9.81
C ARG A 52 1.93 -7.58 -10.14
N SER A 53 2.31 -8.35 -9.13
CA SER A 53 2.63 -9.77 -9.22
C SER A 53 1.79 -10.57 -8.22
N ALA A 54 1.83 -11.90 -8.32
CA ALA A 54 1.19 -12.77 -7.33
C ALA A 54 1.87 -12.64 -5.95
N PRO A 55 1.16 -12.97 -4.85
CA PRO A 55 1.78 -13.13 -3.53
C PRO A 55 2.93 -14.12 -3.52
N ILE A 56 3.89 -13.91 -2.62
CA ILE A 56 5.05 -14.79 -2.46
C ILE A 56 4.58 -16.14 -1.92
N GLY A 57 5.00 -17.23 -2.57
CA GLY A 57 4.64 -18.60 -2.18
C GLY A 57 3.31 -19.12 -2.75
N MET A 58 2.56 -18.28 -3.48
CA MET A 58 1.29 -18.70 -4.10
C MET A 58 1.50 -19.62 -5.31
N PHE A 59 2.53 -19.36 -6.13
CA PHE A 59 2.86 -20.20 -7.28
C PHE A 59 4.34 -20.60 -7.24
N PRO A 60 4.66 -21.85 -7.64
CA PRO A 60 6.05 -22.26 -7.87
C PRO A 60 6.74 -21.32 -8.87
N ASP A 61 8.01 -21.00 -8.64
CA ASP A 61 8.84 -20.17 -9.52
C ASP A 61 8.28 -18.77 -9.85
N SER A 62 7.52 -18.19 -8.90
CA SER A 62 6.96 -16.84 -9.03
C SER A 62 8.03 -15.81 -9.38
N LYS A 63 7.79 -15.07 -10.47
CA LYS A 63 8.58 -13.91 -10.88
C LYS A 63 7.86 -12.63 -10.47
N PHE A 64 8.62 -11.65 -10.00
CA PHE A 64 8.09 -10.37 -9.56
C PHE A 64 8.47 -9.28 -10.55
N ALA A 65 7.47 -8.62 -11.11
CA ALA A 65 7.65 -7.45 -11.97
C ALA A 65 8.10 -6.25 -11.14
N VAL A 66 9.06 -5.51 -11.68
CA VAL A 66 9.49 -4.23 -11.12
C VAL A 66 8.70 -3.12 -11.80
N GLY A 67 7.91 -2.40 -11.02
CA GLY A 67 7.25 -1.18 -11.45
C GLY A 67 8.11 0.05 -11.21
N SER A 68 7.75 1.12 -11.92
CA SER A 68 8.36 2.44 -11.76
C SER A 68 7.28 3.51 -11.66
N ALA A 69 7.51 4.51 -10.83
CA ALA A 69 6.72 5.73 -10.78
C ALA A 69 7.65 6.92 -10.49
N HIS A 70 7.12 8.13 -10.63
CA HIS A 70 7.82 9.36 -10.26
C HIS A 70 6.92 10.14 -9.30
N LEU A 71 7.50 10.68 -8.23
CA LEU A 71 6.82 11.52 -7.27
C LEU A 71 7.33 12.95 -7.43
N ASP A 72 6.43 13.85 -7.81
CA ASP A 72 6.71 15.28 -7.82
C ASP A 72 6.65 15.85 -6.39
N ARG A 73 7.18 17.06 -6.22
CA ARG A 73 7.07 17.77 -4.92
C ARG A 73 5.60 17.97 -4.57
N GLY A 74 5.19 17.44 -3.42
CA GLY A 74 3.80 17.50 -2.94
C GLY A 74 3.02 16.22 -3.21
N ASP A 75 3.54 15.28 -3.99
CA ASP A 75 2.96 13.95 -4.13
C ASP A 75 3.21 13.11 -2.87
N THR A 76 2.33 12.15 -2.64
CA THR A 76 2.43 11.25 -1.49
C THR A 76 2.10 9.82 -1.92
N LEU A 77 3.02 8.88 -1.67
CA LEU A 77 2.73 7.45 -1.76
C LEU A 77 2.23 6.97 -0.41
N VAL A 78 1.00 6.44 -0.37
CA VAL A 78 0.39 5.81 0.80
C VAL A 78 0.34 4.31 0.56
N VAL A 79 0.80 3.52 1.52
CA VAL A 79 0.81 2.05 1.51
C VAL A 79 0.17 1.59 2.80
N PHE A 80 -0.80 0.68 2.77
CA PHE A 80 -1.48 0.26 3.99
C PHE A 80 -1.85 -1.22 3.98
N SER A 81 -2.00 -1.84 5.15
CA SER A 81 -2.46 -3.22 5.27
C SER A 81 -3.97 -3.35 5.04
N ASP A 82 -4.43 -4.58 4.81
CA ASP A 82 -5.85 -4.96 4.79
C ASP A 82 -6.56 -4.70 6.12
N GLY A 83 -5.87 -4.68 7.26
CA GLY A 83 -6.44 -4.19 8.51
C GLY A 83 -7.05 -2.78 8.39
N LEU A 84 -6.49 -1.89 7.54
CA LEU A 84 -7.12 -0.59 7.25
C LEU A 84 -8.44 -0.76 6.49
N ILE A 85 -8.55 -1.75 5.61
CA ILE A 85 -9.78 -2.06 4.88
C ILE A 85 -10.86 -2.59 5.82
N ASP A 86 -10.50 -3.40 6.82
CA ASP A 86 -11.44 -3.85 7.85
C ASP A 86 -11.99 -2.67 8.67
N LEU A 87 -11.14 -1.69 8.97
CA LEU A 87 -11.55 -0.45 9.64
C LEU A 87 -12.38 0.46 8.72
N ARG A 88 -12.04 0.49 7.42
CA ARG A 88 -12.57 1.39 6.39
C ARG A 88 -12.95 0.61 5.12
N PRO A 89 -14.09 -0.11 5.11
CA PRO A 89 -14.47 -0.97 3.98
C PRO A 89 -14.69 -0.21 2.67
N ASP A 90 -14.94 1.10 2.72
CA ASP A 90 -15.02 1.98 1.57
C ASP A 90 -13.72 2.01 0.75
N LEU A 91 -12.57 1.87 1.41
CA LEU A 91 -11.25 1.89 0.76
C LEU A 91 -10.90 0.58 0.04
N ALA A 92 -11.70 -0.48 0.21
CA ALA A 92 -11.54 -1.75 -0.51
C ALA A 92 -11.67 -1.54 -2.04
N THR A 93 -12.46 -0.55 -2.44
CA THR A 93 -12.64 -0.19 -3.85
C THR A 93 -11.52 0.74 -4.28
N LYS A 94 -10.77 0.28 -5.28
CA LYS A 94 -9.57 0.96 -5.80
C LYS A 94 -9.81 2.39 -6.28
N ASP A 95 -10.95 2.63 -6.91
CA ASP A 95 -11.33 3.94 -7.47
C ASP A 95 -11.90 4.90 -6.43
N VAL A 96 -12.10 4.45 -5.18
CA VAL A 96 -12.50 5.33 -4.08
C VAL A 96 -11.26 6.16 -3.68
N PRO A 97 -11.34 7.49 -3.75
CA PRO A 97 -10.26 8.36 -3.29
C PRO A 97 -10.11 8.27 -1.77
N LEU A 98 -8.89 8.44 -1.27
CA LEU A 98 -8.68 8.64 0.16
C LEU A 98 -9.56 9.82 0.67
N PRO A 99 -10.00 9.77 1.94
CA PRO A 99 -10.87 10.79 2.52
C PRO A 99 -10.36 12.20 2.27
N TYR A 100 -11.28 13.14 2.06
CA TYR A 100 -10.91 14.53 1.75
C TYR A 100 -9.92 15.10 2.77
N ASP A 101 -10.20 14.91 4.06
CA ASP A 101 -9.34 15.40 5.14
C ASP A 101 -7.95 14.76 5.11
N ALA A 102 -7.84 13.45 4.83
CA ALA A 102 -6.55 12.77 4.70
C ALA A 102 -5.72 13.32 3.52
N ARG A 103 -6.35 13.66 2.40
CA ARG A 103 -5.68 14.27 1.24
C ARG A 103 -5.26 15.72 1.47
N HIS A 104 -5.83 16.38 2.48
CA HIS A 104 -5.55 17.77 2.84
C HIS A 104 -4.93 17.90 4.25
N ALA A 105 -4.39 16.79 4.77
CA ALA A 105 -3.75 16.73 6.06
C ALA A 105 -2.57 17.73 6.14
N ALA A 106 -2.33 18.28 7.32
CA ALA A 106 -1.28 19.28 7.51
C ALA A 106 0.13 18.70 7.30
N ASP A 107 0.31 17.42 7.67
CA ASP A 107 1.52 16.66 7.48
C ASP A 107 1.21 15.15 7.34
N ILE A 108 2.25 14.33 7.17
CA ILE A 108 2.12 12.88 6.97
C ILE A 108 1.59 12.17 8.21
N GLN A 109 1.90 12.65 9.42
CA GLN A 109 1.40 12.03 10.64
C GLN A 109 -0.11 12.28 10.79
N ASP A 110 -0.57 13.50 10.48
CA ASP A 110 -2.00 13.83 10.46
C ASP A 110 -2.77 12.99 9.44
N LEU A 111 -2.19 12.75 8.24
CA LEU A 111 -2.76 11.83 7.25
C LEU A 111 -2.92 10.42 7.83
N VAL A 112 -1.88 9.88 8.47
CA VAL A 112 -1.90 8.55 9.08
C VAL A 112 -2.95 8.48 10.19
N ASP A 113 -3.03 9.50 11.05
CA ASP A 113 -3.97 9.56 12.16
C ASP A 113 -5.43 9.62 11.68
N ILE A 114 -5.71 10.34 10.60
CA ILE A 114 -7.04 10.40 9.96
C ILE A 114 -7.42 9.03 9.37
N LEU A 115 -6.49 8.34 8.70
CA LEU A 115 -6.76 7.03 8.12
C LEU A 115 -6.97 5.97 9.19
N ALA A 116 -6.11 5.94 10.21
CA ALA A 116 -6.16 4.98 11.32
C ALA A 116 -7.17 5.37 12.42
N GLN A 117 -7.95 6.43 12.22
CA GLN A 117 -8.91 6.90 13.22
C GLN A 117 -9.90 5.80 13.58
N GLY A 118 -10.00 5.52 14.89
CA GLY A 118 -10.87 4.47 15.43
C GLY A 118 -10.20 3.12 15.60
N ALA A 119 -8.95 2.93 15.14
CA ALA A 119 -8.23 1.67 15.29
C ALA A 119 -8.02 1.27 16.77
N LYS A 120 -7.75 2.24 17.66
CA LYS A 120 -7.52 1.97 19.09
C LYS A 120 -8.79 1.77 19.93
N SER A 121 -9.95 2.16 19.39
CA SER A 121 -11.23 2.12 20.12
C SER A 121 -12.12 0.94 19.75
N ARG A 122 -11.66 0.09 18.83
CA ARG A 122 -12.39 -1.08 18.35
C ARG A 122 -11.56 -2.33 18.60
N GLU A 123 -12.23 -3.44 18.90
CA GLU A 123 -11.60 -4.74 18.68
C GLU A 123 -11.51 -4.94 17.18
N LEU A 124 -10.28 -4.86 16.66
CA LEU A 124 -9.98 -5.13 15.27
C LEU A 124 -9.67 -6.61 15.10
N MET A 125 -10.05 -7.16 13.94
CA MET A 125 -9.72 -8.55 13.62
C MET A 125 -8.27 -8.70 13.16
N ASP A 126 -7.67 -7.61 12.68
CA ASP A 126 -6.31 -7.56 12.16
C ASP A 126 -5.60 -6.24 12.48
N ASP A 127 -4.27 -6.23 12.33
CA ASP A 127 -3.43 -5.06 12.59
C ASP A 127 -3.58 -3.99 11.49
N VAL A 128 -3.81 -2.74 11.91
CA VAL A 128 -3.84 -1.58 11.00
C VAL A 128 -2.45 -1.00 10.86
N THR A 129 -1.91 -1.02 9.64
CA THR A 129 -0.65 -0.37 9.27
C THR A 129 -0.89 0.58 8.10
N VAL A 130 -0.31 1.78 8.16
CA VAL A 130 -0.29 2.83 7.13
C VAL A 130 1.10 3.45 7.09
#